data_AF-A0A3B4Z6J5-F1
#
_entry.id   AF-A0A3B4Z6J5-F1
#
_cell.length_a   1.000
_cell.length_b   1.000
_cell.length_c   1.000
_cell.angle_alpha   90.00
_cell.angle_beta   90.00
_cell.angle_gamma   90.00
#
_symmetry.space_group_name_H-M   'P 1'
#
loop_
_entity.id
_entity.type
_entity.pdbx_description
1 polymer ?
#
loop_
_entity_poly.entity_id
_entity_poly.type
_entity_poly.pdbx_seq_one_letter_code
_entity_poly.pdbx_strand_id
1 'polypeptide(L)'
;MDPSCLVSTLQADGGATCKQQPQEGSLSVYKIPLKEEHINIKGCKSFTFGEQSTKPNRTIMVLGATGAGKSTLINGMINYILGVEWKDSYRFKLIDEGQSTSQAHSQTSEVTAYKINHQEGFKIEYSLTIVDTPGFGDTRGIDRDREIVEQLRNLFHADNGVTEIDAVCFVVPSALARLTPSQKYVFDSVLSIFGKDVAENIRILVTFADGQRPPVLEAINVSGVPCPKTDKGLPVHFKFNNSHKEKNKRRNGN
;
A
#
# COMPACT_ATOMS: atom_id res chain seq x y z
N MET A 1 0.59 -5.38 26.50
CA MET A 1 0.71 -6.72 25.92
C MET A 1 2.08 -6.81 25.27
N ASP A 2 2.83 -7.88 25.52
CA ASP A 2 4.12 -8.12 24.86
C ASP A 2 3.87 -8.36 23.35
N PRO A 3 4.57 -7.70 22.41
CA PRO A 3 4.47 -8.00 20.98
C PRO A 3 4.74 -9.47 20.67
N SER A 4 5.56 -10.16 21.48
CA SER A 4 5.74 -11.61 21.39
C SER A 4 4.47 -12.39 21.71
N CYS A 5 3.52 -11.83 22.47
CA CYS A 5 2.25 -12.44 22.87
C CYS A 5 1.17 -12.26 21.79
N LEU A 6 1.09 -11.09 21.14
CA LEU A 6 0.30 -10.90 19.92
C LEU A 6 0.85 -11.80 18.80
N VAL A 7 2.17 -11.81 18.60
CA VAL A 7 2.83 -12.65 17.60
C VAL A 7 2.69 -14.14 17.95
N SER A 8 2.75 -14.58 19.21
CA SER A 8 2.56 -16.00 19.58
C SER A 8 1.10 -16.44 19.59
N THR A 9 0.15 -15.54 19.84
CA THR A 9 -1.28 -15.80 19.62
C THR A 9 -1.60 -15.86 18.12
N LEU A 10 -0.82 -15.18 17.28
CA LEU A 10 -0.86 -15.24 15.81
C LEU A 10 0.04 -16.34 15.20
N GLN A 11 0.89 -17.02 16.00
CA GLN A 11 1.86 -18.04 15.58
C GLN A 11 1.60 -19.39 16.27
N ALA A 12 0.35 -19.68 16.65
CA ALA A 12 0.02 -20.98 17.26
C ALA A 12 0.40 -22.20 16.40
N ASP A 13 0.71 -22.03 15.10
CA ASP A 13 1.38 -23.04 14.30
C ASP A 13 2.64 -22.51 13.58
N GLY A 14 3.79 -22.65 14.26
CA GLY A 14 5.07 -23.02 13.65
C GLY A 14 5.77 -22.02 12.71
N GLY A 15 6.71 -21.25 13.27
CA GLY A 15 8.00 -21.02 12.60
C GLY A 15 8.46 -19.56 12.36
N ALA A 16 9.66 -19.29 12.91
CA ALA A 16 10.61 -18.21 12.61
C ALA A 16 10.54 -16.91 13.43
N THR A 17 11.41 -16.84 14.45
CA THR A 17 11.85 -15.60 15.12
C THR A 17 13.12 -15.06 14.46
N CYS A 18 13.12 -13.79 14.04
CA CYS A 18 14.36 -13.02 13.88
C CYS A 18 14.30 -11.84 14.85
N LYS A 19 15.01 -11.96 15.98
CA LYS A 19 15.14 -10.90 16.98
C LYS A 19 16.30 -9.99 16.58
N GLN A 20 16.00 -8.76 16.17
CA GLN A 20 16.99 -7.68 16.30
C GLN A 20 16.76 -7.02 17.66
N GLN A 21 17.78 -7.02 18.52
CA GLN A 21 17.74 -6.32 19.81
C GLN A 21 17.66 -4.81 19.55
N PRO A 22 16.70 -4.08 20.15
CA PRO A 22 16.62 -2.64 19.99
C PRO A 22 17.76 -1.94 20.72
N GLN A 23 18.44 -1.01 20.04
CA GLN A 23 19.24 0.02 20.70
C GLN A 23 18.31 1.04 21.35
N GLU A 24 18.69 1.54 22.54
CA GLU A 24 17.91 2.55 23.29
C GLU A 24 17.46 3.71 22.38
N GLY A 25 16.14 3.95 22.34
CA GLY A 25 15.52 5.02 21.56
C GLY A 25 15.01 4.62 20.16
N SER A 26 15.25 3.38 19.70
CA SER A 26 14.72 2.87 18.43
C SER A 26 13.47 2.01 18.64
N LEU A 27 12.37 2.31 17.91
CA LEU A 27 11.17 1.48 17.90
C LEU A 27 11.51 0.13 17.27
N SER A 28 11.18 -0.97 17.95
CA SER A 28 11.37 -2.32 17.40
C SER A 28 10.46 -2.52 16.20
N VAL A 29 11.00 -3.00 15.08
CA VAL A 29 10.21 -3.25 13.86
C VAL A 29 10.18 -4.75 13.57
N TYR A 30 8.97 -5.32 13.49
CA TYR A 30 8.74 -6.74 13.24
C TYR A 30 8.16 -6.97 11.85
N LYS A 31 8.64 -7.99 11.14
CA LYS A 31 8.04 -8.41 9.87
C LYS A 31 6.81 -9.27 10.15
N ILE A 32 5.74 -9.04 9.40
CA ILE A 32 4.57 -9.91 9.41
C ILE A 32 4.95 -11.27 8.81
N PRO A 33 4.63 -12.39 9.47
CA PRO A 33 4.90 -13.72 8.93
C PRO A 33 3.92 -14.00 7.79
N LEU A 34 4.41 -13.88 6.55
CA LEU A 34 3.63 -14.13 5.35
C LEU A 34 3.92 -15.52 4.80
N LYS A 35 2.87 -16.23 4.41
CA LYS A 35 2.96 -17.48 3.63
C LYS A 35 2.82 -17.15 2.16
N GLU A 36 3.77 -17.56 1.33
CA GLU A 36 3.66 -17.40 -0.12
C GLU A 36 2.66 -18.40 -0.69
N GLU A 37 1.78 -17.92 -1.57
CA GLU A 37 0.81 -18.73 -2.29
C GLU A 37 1.22 -18.84 -3.76
N HIS A 38 1.28 -20.06 -4.28
CA HIS A 38 1.64 -20.30 -5.68
C HIS A 38 0.44 -20.05 -6.60
N ILE A 39 0.31 -18.82 -7.11
CA ILE A 39 -0.80 -18.43 -7.99
C ILE A 39 -0.54 -18.67 -9.49
N ASN A 40 0.65 -19.08 -9.93
CA ASN A 40 0.97 -19.34 -11.35
C ASN A 40 0.48 -18.24 -12.33
N ILE A 41 0.51 -16.96 -11.90
CA ILE A 41 0.15 -15.80 -12.70
C ILE A 41 1.44 -15.06 -13.03
N LYS A 42 1.74 -14.89 -14.33
CA LYS A 42 3.00 -14.29 -14.78
C LYS A 42 3.18 -12.87 -14.24
N GLY A 43 4.29 -12.65 -13.54
CA GLY A 43 4.67 -11.35 -12.98
C GLY A 43 3.83 -10.90 -11.79
N CYS A 44 3.12 -11.84 -11.15
CA CYS A 44 2.35 -11.59 -9.94
C CYS A 44 2.78 -12.53 -8.80
N LYS A 45 2.77 -12.00 -7.59
CA LYS A 45 2.99 -12.76 -6.35
C LYS A 45 1.76 -12.69 -5.46
N SER A 46 1.54 -13.72 -4.65
CA SER A 46 0.48 -13.73 -3.66
C SER A 46 1.03 -14.20 -2.32
N PHE A 47 0.64 -13.51 -1.26
CA PHE A 47 1.00 -13.83 0.11
C PHE A 47 -0.23 -13.79 1.00
N THR A 48 -0.29 -14.70 1.95
CA THR A 48 -1.36 -14.79 2.94
C THR A 48 -0.81 -14.54 4.35
N PHE A 49 -1.57 -13.80 5.16
CA PHE A 49 -1.37 -13.68 6.60
C PHE A 49 -2.59 -14.21 7.35
N GLY A 50 -2.35 -15.04 8.37
CA GLY A 50 -3.38 -15.60 9.24
C GLY A 50 -4.15 -16.76 8.59
N GLU A 51 -4.83 -17.55 9.44
CA GLU A 51 -5.66 -18.68 9.01
C GLU A 51 -6.89 -18.23 8.23
N GLN A 52 -7.45 -19.14 7.43
CA GLN A 52 -8.63 -18.86 6.62
C GLN A 52 -9.79 -18.33 7.46
N SER A 53 -10.34 -17.20 7.06
CA SER A 53 -11.45 -16.55 7.76
C SER A 53 -12.76 -16.72 6.99
N THR A 54 -13.87 -16.83 7.73
CA THR A 54 -15.24 -16.82 7.18
C THR A 54 -15.81 -15.40 7.05
N LYS A 55 -15.09 -14.39 7.58
CA LYS A 55 -15.47 -12.98 7.45
C LYS A 55 -15.39 -12.54 5.98
N PRO A 56 -16.23 -11.57 5.56
CA PRO A 56 -16.19 -11.07 4.19
C PRO A 56 -14.79 -10.55 3.83
N ASN A 57 -14.43 -10.63 2.55
CA ASN A 57 -13.17 -10.10 2.05
C ASN A 57 -13.42 -8.77 1.32
N ARG A 58 -12.53 -7.79 1.54
CA ARG A 58 -12.47 -6.55 0.77
C ARG A 58 -11.16 -6.50 0.01
N THR A 59 -11.19 -6.06 -1.23
CA THR A 59 -10.01 -5.94 -2.08
C THR A 59 -9.76 -4.48 -2.42
N ILE A 60 -8.55 -4.00 -2.15
CA ILE A 60 -8.09 -2.70 -2.59
C ILE A 60 -6.88 -2.84 -3.50
N MET A 61 -6.73 -1.96 -4.47
CA MET A 61 -5.52 -1.83 -5.27
C MET A 61 -4.84 -0.50 -4.99
N VAL A 62 -3.53 -0.53 -4.79
CA VAL A 62 -2.75 0.67 -4.43
C VAL A 62 -1.87 1.05 -5.61
N LEU A 63 -2.21 2.17 -6.27
CA LEU A 63 -1.51 2.73 -7.42
C LEU A 63 -0.81 4.03 -7.02
N GLY A 64 0.31 4.35 -7.66
CA GLY A 64 1.03 5.61 -7.44
C GLY A 64 2.45 5.53 -7.98
N ALA A 65 3.04 6.67 -8.31
CA ALA A 65 4.40 6.73 -8.82
C ALA A 65 5.42 6.17 -7.81
N THR A 66 6.63 5.85 -8.29
CA THR A 66 7.76 5.55 -7.41
C THR A 66 7.99 6.70 -6.43
N GLY A 67 8.23 6.39 -5.16
CA GLY A 67 8.40 7.38 -4.09
C GLY A 67 7.11 8.04 -3.59
N ALA A 68 5.93 7.72 -4.15
CA ALA A 68 4.65 8.29 -3.68
C ALA A 68 4.26 7.87 -2.25
N GLY A 69 4.92 6.86 -1.68
CA GLY A 69 4.71 6.42 -0.29
C GLY A 69 3.76 5.22 -0.13
N LYS A 70 3.49 4.46 -1.20
CA LYS A 70 2.57 3.30 -1.21
C LYS A 70 2.88 2.26 -0.12
N SER A 71 4.09 1.72 -0.07
CA SER A 71 4.43 0.69 0.92
C SER A 71 4.43 1.22 2.35
N THR A 72 4.80 2.50 2.54
CA THR A 72 4.69 3.12 3.87
C THR A 72 3.23 3.27 4.29
N LEU A 73 2.34 3.65 3.36
CA LEU A 73 0.90 3.66 3.60
C LEU A 73 0.37 2.26 3.96
N ILE A 74 0.70 1.23 3.17
CA ILE A 74 0.29 -0.16 3.42
C ILE A 74 0.77 -0.62 4.81
N ASN A 75 2.04 -0.37 5.15
CA ASN A 75 2.56 -0.68 6.48
C ASN A 75 1.80 0.06 7.59
N GLY A 76 1.41 1.32 7.36
CA GLY A 76 0.55 2.07 8.28
C GLY A 76 -0.83 1.43 8.47
N MET A 77 -1.46 1.00 7.38
CA MET A 77 -2.75 0.28 7.42
C MET A 77 -2.66 -1.01 8.24
N ILE A 78 -1.58 -1.77 8.09
CA ILE A 78 -1.35 -3.01 8.84
C ILE A 78 -1.21 -2.75 10.34
N ASN A 79 -0.47 -1.72 10.74
CA ASN A 79 -0.36 -1.36 12.16
C ASN A 79 -1.73 -0.99 12.73
N TYR A 80 -2.56 -0.25 11.98
CA TYR A 80 -3.93 0.04 12.39
C TYR A 80 -4.78 -1.23 12.52
N ILE A 81 -4.76 -2.10 11.51
CA ILE A 81 -5.53 -3.36 11.48
C ILE A 81 -5.19 -4.23 12.69
N LEU A 82 -3.90 -4.34 13.03
CA LEU A 82 -3.40 -5.10 14.17
C LEU A 82 -3.57 -4.37 15.52
N GLY A 83 -4.20 -3.19 15.53
CA GLY A 83 -4.49 -2.44 16.75
C GLY A 83 -3.27 -1.80 17.41
N VAL A 84 -2.15 -1.63 16.69
CA VAL A 84 -0.96 -0.95 17.21
C VAL A 84 -1.26 0.52 17.44
N GLU A 85 -1.10 0.96 18.69
CA GLU A 85 -1.32 2.33 19.10
C GLU A 85 -0.04 3.16 18.99
N TRP A 86 -0.22 4.48 18.98
CA TRP A 86 0.91 5.41 18.92
C TRP A 86 1.93 5.19 20.04
N LYS A 87 1.45 4.91 21.26
CA LYS A 87 2.24 4.73 22.48
C LYS A 87 3.02 3.41 22.53
N ASP A 88 2.70 2.46 21.64
CA ASP A 88 3.39 1.18 21.63
C ASP A 88 4.84 1.35 21.16
N SER A 89 5.76 0.61 21.77
CA SER A 89 7.20 0.70 21.50
C SER A 89 7.64 -0.14 20.28
N TYR A 90 6.69 -0.68 19.51
CA TYR A 90 6.95 -1.54 18.36
C TYR A 90 6.09 -1.19 17.16
N ARG A 91 6.53 -1.58 15.97
CA ARG A 91 5.77 -1.46 14.71
C ARG A 91 5.88 -2.73 13.90
N PHE A 92 4.86 -3.01 13.10
CA PHE A 92 4.91 -4.07 12.09
C PHE A 92 5.24 -3.54 10.70
N LYS A 93 5.84 -4.39 9.88
CA LYS A 93 6.03 -4.20 8.44
C LYS A 93 5.51 -5.43 7.69
N LEU A 94 4.64 -5.18 6.73
CA LEU A 94 4.22 -6.15 5.73
C LEU A 94 5.16 -6.12 4.53
N ILE A 95 5.49 -4.92 4.04
CA ILE A 95 6.39 -4.70 2.91
C ILE A 95 7.71 -4.17 3.45
N ASP A 96 8.79 -4.92 3.21
CA ASP A 96 10.15 -4.50 3.55
C ASP A 96 10.87 -3.99 2.31
N GLU A 97 10.94 -2.67 2.14
CA GLU A 97 11.56 -2.03 0.97
C GLU A 97 13.10 -2.07 0.98
N GLY A 98 13.73 -2.77 1.95
CA GLY A 98 15.18 -2.73 2.15
C GLY A 98 15.71 -1.32 2.47
N GLN A 99 17.02 -1.20 2.69
CA GLN A 99 17.71 0.10 2.82
C GLN A 99 18.48 0.50 1.56
N SER A 100 18.43 -0.32 0.51
CA SER A 100 19.40 -0.29 -0.58
C SER A 100 18.72 -0.46 -1.93
N THR A 101 18.22 0.64 -2.50
CA THR A 101 18.52 1.17 -3.84
C THR A 101 17.96 2.61 -3.92
N SER A 102 18.41 3.38 -4.90
CA SER A 102 17.91 4.74 -5.15
C SER A 102 16.38 4.81 -5.14
N GLN A 103 15.80 5.80 -4.45
CA GLN A 103 14.37 6.13 -4.50
C GLN A 103 13.87 6.47 -5.91
N ALA A 104 14.77 6.60 -6.89
CA ALA A 104 14.45 6.83 -8.29
C ALA A 104 13.89 5.60 -9.02
N HIS A 105 13.99 4.39 -8.46
CA HIS A 105 13.46 3.16 -9.04
C HIS A 105 12.40 2.52 -8.14
N SER A 106 11.38 1.89 -8.73
CA SER A 106 10.41 1.12 -7.93
C SER A 106 11.13 0.01 -7.17
N GLN A 107 10.89 -0.07 -5.87
CA GLN A 107 11.42 -1.12 -5.01
C GLN A 107 10.68 -2.45 -5.20
N THR A 108 9.44 -2.41 -5.71
CA THR A 108 8.67 -3.58 -6.11
C THR A 108 8.77 -3.80 -7.63
N SER A 109 9.07 -5.04 -8.05
CA SER A 109 9.23 -5.45 -9.45
C SER A 109 8.03 -6.25 -9.99
N GLU A 110 7.09 -6.62 -9.14
CA GLU A 110 5.95 -7.46 -9.51
C GLU A 110 4.71 -6.96 -8.76
N VAL A 111 3.55 -7.08 -9.39
CA VAL A 111 2.28 -6.87 -8.70
C VAL A 111 2.16 -7.93 -7.61
N THR A 112 1.88 -7.50 -6.39
CA THR A 112 1.82 -8.41 -5.23
C THR A 112 0.49 -8.29 -4.53
N ALA A 113 -0.25 -9.40 -4.43
CA ALA A 113 -1.46 -9.50 -3.65
C ALA A 113 -1.15 -9.97 -2.22
N TYR A 114 -1.49 -9.16 -1.23
CA TYR A 114 -1.40 -9.53 0.19
C TYR A 114 -2.79 -9.80 0.72
N LYS A 115 -3.13 -11.06 0.99
CA LYS A 115 -4.37 -11.48 1.63
C LYS A 115 -4.19 -11.52 3.14
N ILE A 116 -4.84 -10.61 3.84
CA ILE A 116 -4.79 -10.48 5.29
C ILE A 116 -6.10 -11.05 5.82
N ASN A 117 -6.09 -12.33 6.21
CA ASN A 117 -7.27 -12.98 6.74
C ASN A 117 -7.60 -12.40 8.11
N HIS A 118 -8.87 -12.04 8.32
CA HIS A 118 -9.32 -11.52 9.60
C HIS A 118 -9.04 -12.51 10.74
N GLN A 119 -8.37 -12.03 11.80
CA GLN A 119 -8.19 -12.74 13.06
C GLN A 119 -8.88 -11.99 14.21
N GLU A 120 -9.20 -12.69 15.29
CA GLU A 120 -9.73 -12.06 16.50
C GLU A 120 -8.76 -10.99 17.03
N GLY A 121 -9.30 -9.85 17.45
CA GLY A 121 -8.53 -8.70 17.91
C GLY A 121 -8.12 -7.69 16.83
N PHE A 122 -8.41 -7.96 15.55
CA PHE A 122 -8.26 -6.94 14.51
C PHE A 122 -9.21 -5.75 14.74
N LYS A 123 -8.81 -4.56 14.28
CA LYS A 123 -9.65 -3.35 14.32
C LYS A 123 -10.73 -3.29 13.24
N ILE A 124 -10.69 -4.22 12.29
CA ILE A 124 -11.64 -4.32 11.17
C ILE A 124 -12.34 -5.68 11.24
N GLU A 125 -13.60 -5.74 10.81
CA GLU A 125 -14.46 -6.95 10.87
C GLU A 125 -14.50 -7.72 9.54
N TYR A 126 -13.45 -7.60 8.73
CA TYR A 126 -13.34 -8.21 7.41
C TYR A 126 -11.89 -8.58 7.08
N SER A 127 -11.71 -9.53 6.18
CA SER A 127 -10.41 -9.83 5.58
C SER A 127 -10.09 -8.78 4.51
N LEU A 128 -8.81 -8.47 4.33
CA LEU A 128 -8.37 -7.45 3.38
C LEU A 128 -7.35 -8.03 2.40
N THR A 129 -7.67 -7.99 1.11
CA THR A 129 -6.70 -8.19 0.03
C THR A 129 -6.16 -6.83 -0.41
N ILE A 130 -4.84 -6.64 -0.35
CA ILE A 130 -4.16 -5.46 -0.86
C ILE A 130 -3.37 -5.86 -2.11
N VAL A 131 -3.77 -5.36 -3.27
CA VAL A 131 -3.00 -5.45 -4.51
C VAL A 131 -2.02 -4.28 -4.54
N ASP A 132 -0.79 -4.54 -4.10
CA ASP A 132 0.33 -3.59 -4.20
C ASP A 132 0.91 -3.62 -5.60
N THR A 133 1.23 -2.43 -6.13
CA THR A 133 1.72 -2.28 -7.50
C THR A 133 3.10 -1.63 -7.51
N PRO A 134 3.98 -2.03 -8.44
CA PRO A 134 5.20 -1.28 -8.72
C PRO A 134 4.91 0.20 -8.98
N GLY A 135 5.81 1.07 -8.51
CA GLY A 135 5.76 2.48 -8.86
C GLY A 135 5.98 2.69 -10.35
N PHE A 136 5.06 3.44 -10.97
CA PHE A 136 5.13 3.82 -12.39
C PHE A 136 5.81 5.17 -12.59
N GLY A 137 6.18 5.46 -13.83
CA GLY A 137 6.82 6.72 -14.21
C GLY A 137 8.22 6.90 -13.61
N ASP A 138 8.93 5.80 -13.39
CA ASP A 138 10.33 5.81 -12.99
C ASP A 138 11.28 5.84 -14.19
N THR A 139 12.59 5.89 -13.95
CA THR A 139 13.60 6.03 -15.02
C THR A 139 13.70 4.85 -15.98
N ARG A 140 12.95 3.75 -15.74
CA ARG A 140 12.89 2.58 -16.64
C ARG A 140 11.90 2.78 -17.80
N GLY A 141 11.09 3.84 -17.75
CA GLY A 141 10.32 4.31 -18.90
C GLY A 141 9.01 3.56 -19.17
N ILE A 142 8.41 3.85 -20.33
CA ILE A 142 7.03 3.46 -20.67
C ILE A 142 6.84 1.95 -20.85
N ASP A 143 7.87 1.22 -21.26
CA ASP A 143 7.78 -0.23 -21.44
C ASP A 143 7.59 -0.92 -20.10
N ARG A 144 8.24 -0.41 -19.06
CA ARG A 144 8.02 -0.90 -17.69
C ARG A 144 6.61 -0.62 -17.20
N ASP A 145 6.07 0.55 -17.53
CA ASP A 145 4.69 0.91 -17.22
C ASP A 145 3.69 -0.01 -17.95
N ARG A 146 3.98 -0.42 -19.20
CA ARG A 146 3.18 -1.41 -19.94
C ARG A 146 3.22 -2.80 -19.31
N GLU A 147 4.39 -3.25 -18.89
CA GLU A 147 4.53 -4.52 -18.17
C GLU A 147 3.68 -4.55 -16.89
N ILE A 148 3.63 -3.45 -16.13
CA ILE A 148 2.80 -3.35 -14.93
C ILE A 148 1.31 -3.49 -15.30
N VAL A 149 0.86 -2.82 -16.37
CA VAL A 149 -0.53 -2.93 -16.85
C VAL A 149 -0.84 -4.37 -17.28
N GLU A 150 0.08 -5.05 -17.96
CA GLU A 150 -0.09 -6.46 -18.33
C GLU A 150 -0.14 -7.40 -17.11
N GLN A 151 0.72 -7.18 -16.11
CA GLN A 151 0.67 -7.94 -14.85
C GLN A 151 -0.68 -7.79 -14.16
N LEU A 152 -1.21 -6.57 -14.08
CA LEU A 152 -2.55 -6.32 -13.52
C LEU A 152 -3.63 -7.02 -14.34
N ARG A 153 -3.58 -6.96 -15.68
CA ARG A 153 -4.51 -7.70 -16.54
C ARG A 153 -4.45 -9.19 -16.24
N ASN A 154 -3.26 -9.78 -16.13
CA ASN A 154 -3.13 -11.20 -15.82
C ASN A 154 -3.73 -11.53 -14.45
N LEU A 155 -3.51 -10.68 -13.44
CA LEU A 155 -4.05 -10.87 -12.10
C LEU A 155 -5.59 -10.86 -12.05
N PHE A 156 -6.23 -9.95 -12.78
CA PHE A 156 -7.69 -9.79 -12.75
C PHE A 156 -8.45 -10.71 -13.72
N HIS A 157 -7.76 -11.33 -14.70
CA HIS A 157 -8.38 -12.29 -15.63
C HIS A 157 -8.14 -13.76 -15.28
N ALA A 158 -7.18 -14.07 -14.39
CA ALA A 158 -6.89 -15.44 -14.01
C ALA A 158 -7.95 -16.01 -13.05
N ASP A 159 -8.31 -17.29 -13.22
CA ASP A 159 -9.32 -17.99 -12.40
C ASP A 159 -8.95 -18.03 -10.90
N ASN A 160 -7.66 -18.11 -10.60
CA ASN A 160 -7.11 -18.07 -9.25
C ASN A 160 -6.51 -16.71 -8.87
N GLY A 161 -6.84 -15.68 -9.65
CA GLY A 161 -6.43 -14.31 -9.44
C GLY A 161 -7.35 -13.54 -8.51
N VAL A 162 -7.45 -12.23 -8.74
CA VAL A 162 -8.33 -11.34 -7.96
C VAL A 162 -9.59 -11.07 -8.77
N THR A 163 -10.75 -11.44 -8.24
CA THR A 163 -12.02 -11.40 -8.99
C THR A 163 -12.78 -10.08 -8.83
N GLU A 164 -12.63 -9.41 -7.70
CA GLU A 164 -13.39 -8.21 -7.35
C GLU A 164 -12.48 -7.14 -6.75
N ILE A 165 -12.85 -5.88 -6.96
CA ILE A 165 -12.16 -4.71 -6.41
C ILE A 165 -13.16 -3.76 -5.75
N ASP A 166 -13.00 -3.52 -4.46
CA ASP A 166 -13.84 -2.59 -3.70
C ASP A 166 -13.33 -1.15 -3.81
N ALA A 167 -12.02 -0.95 -3.97
CA ALA A 167 -11.44 0.37 -4.13
C ALA A 167 -10.14 0.40 -4.92
N VAL A 168 -9.97 1.45 -5.73
CA VAL A 168 -8.71 1.82 -6.35
C VAL A 168 -8.12 3.02 -5.61
N CYS A 169 -7.06 2.79 -4.85
CA CYS A 169 -6.38 3.80 -4.07
C CYS A 169 -5.26 4.44 -4.89
N PHE A 170 -5.45 5.71 -5.29
CA PHE A 170 -4.45 6.48 -5.99
C PHE A 170 -3.61 7.32 -5.02
N VAL A 171 -2.37 6.90 -4.79
CA VAL A 171 -1.43 7.48 -3.84
C VAL A 171 -0.59 8.55 -4.52
N VAL A 172 -0.66 9.77 -4.00
CA VAL A 172 0.03 10.93 -4.56
C VAL A 172 0.65 11.82 -3.46
N PRO A 173 1.87 12.35 -3.66
CA PRO A 173 2.45 13.35 -2.75
C PRO A 173 1.65 14.65 -2.75
N SER A 174 1.51 15.27 -1.58
CA SER A 174 0.78 16.53 -1.39
C SER A 174 1.31 17.68 -2.27
N ALA A 175 2.63 17.76 -2.42
CA ALA A 175 3.35 18.82 -3.12
C ALA A 175 3.34 18.65 -4.65
N LEU A 176 2.72 17.59 -5.18
CA LEU A 176 2.69 17.35 -6.63
C LEU A 176 1.86 18.44 -7.33
N ALA A 177 2.54 19.30 -8.08
CA ALA A 177 1.90 20.44 -8.74
C ALA A 177 1.08 20.04 -9.98
N ARG A 178 1.48 18.96 -10.68
CA ARG A 178 0.82 18.41 -11.88
C ARG A 178 1.08 16.91 -11.98
N LEU A 179 0.09 16.16 -12.46
CA LEU A 179 0.30 14.79 -12.91
C LEU A 179 1.09 14.81 -14.23
N THR A 180 2.10 13.97 -14.36
CA THR A 180 2.84 13.84 -15.61
C THR A 180 2.02 13.06 -16.65
N PRO A 181 2.28 13.24 -17.95
CA PRO A 181 1.63 12.44 -18.99
C PRO A 181 1.76 10.93 -18.75
N SER A 182 2.92 10.46 -18.28
CA SER A 182 3.13 9.05 -17.95
C SER A 182 2.27 8.58 -16.79
N GLN A 183 2.15 9.39 -15.73
CA GLN A 183 1.28 9.06 -14.59
C GLN A 183 -0.19 8.98 -15.00
N LYS A 184 -0.64 9.91 -15.86
CA LYS A 184 -1.98 9.86 -16.44
C LYS A 184 -2.18 8.63 -17.32
N TYR A 185 -1.24 8.33 -18.22
CA TYR A 185 -1.29 7.16 -19.08
C TYR A 185 -1.41 5.86 -18.28
N VAL A 186 -0.60 5.67 -17.24
CA VAL A 186 -0.67 4.46 -16.41
C VAL A 186 -2.02 4.38 -15.70
N PHE A 187 -2.46 5.49 -15.12
CA PHE A 187 -3.74 5.54 -14.44
C PHE A 187 -4.89 5.17 -15.38
N ASP A 188 -4.98 5.82 -16.55
CA ASP A 188 -6.01 5.55 -17.56
C ASP A 188 -5.92 4.11 -18.08
N SER A 189 -4.70 3.58 -18.27
CA SER A 189 -4.47 2.21 -18.71
C SER A 189 -4.93 1.18 -17.68
N VAL A 190 -4.68 1.43 -16.40
CA VAL A 190 -5.15 0.55 -15.32
C VAL A 190 -6.66 0.63 -15.18
N LEU A 191 -7.26 1.81 -15.25
CA LEU A 191 -8.71 1.94 -15.23
C LEU A 191 -9.39 1.23 -16.41
N SER A 192 -8.73 1.16 -17.57
CA SER A 192 -9.26 0.43 -18.73
C SER A 192 -9.38 -1.09 -18.53
N ILE A 193 -8.74 -1.64 -17.49
CA ILE A 193 -8.88 -3.05 -17.10
C ILE A 193 -10.25 -3.29 -16.47
N PHE A 194 -10.83 -2.26 -15.84
CA PHE A 194 -12.09 -2.35 -15.13
C PHE A 194 -13.22 -1.70 -15.93
N GLY A 195 -14.46 -1.98 -15.52
CA GLY A 195 -15.64 -1.29 -16.03
C GLY A 195 -15.63 0.20 -15.70
N LYS A 196 -16.44 0.99 -16.41
CA LYS A 196 -16.54 2.45 -16.20
C LYS A 196 -17.02 2.82 -14.80
N ASP A 197 -17.72 1.91 -14.12
CA ASP A 197 -18.22 2.02 -12.76
C ASP A 197 -17.11 2.04 -11.69
N VAL A 198 -15.89 1.57 -12.02
CA VAL A 198 -14.74 1.64 -11.10
C VAL A 198 -14.43 3.08 -10.66
N ALA A 199 -14.83 4.08 -11.48
CA ALA A 199 -14.61 5.49 -11.21
C ALA A 199 -15.17 5.93 -9.85
N GLU A 200 -16.31 5.36 -9.44
CA GLU A 200 -16.97 5.65 -8.16
C GLU A 200 -16.22 5.05 -6.96
N ASN A 201 -15.36 4.07 -7.21
CA ASN A 201 -14.57 3.35 -6.20
C ASN A 201 -13.12 3.87 -6.11
N ILE A 202 -12.77 4.92 -6.86
CA ILE A 202 -11.45 5.54 -6.77
C ILE A 202 -11.36 6.39 -5.50
N ARG A 203 -10.26 6.27 -4.77
CA ARG A 203 -9.96 7.04 -3.56
C ARG A 203 -8.59 7.69 -3.68
N ILE A 204 -8.52 9.00 -3.50
CA ILE A 204 -7.26 9.73 -3.55
C ILE A 204 -6.60 9.72 -2.17
N LEU A 205 -5.39 9.17 -2.07
CA LEU A 205 -4.64 9.10 -0.83
C LEU A 205 -3.42 10.03 -0.92
N VAL A 206 -3.47 11.13 -0.18
CA VAL A 206 -2.46 12.20 -0.26
C VAL A 206 -1.40 11.98 0.81
N THR A 207 -0.17 11.69 0.40
CA THR A 207 0.99 11.49 1.29
C THR A 207 1.77 12.79 1.49
N PHE A 208 2.66 12.83 2.49
CA PHE A 208 3.48 14.02 2.81
C PHE A 208 2.63 15.28 3.05
N ALA A 209 1.42 15.10 3.58
CA ALA A 209 0.42 16.15 3.72
C ALA A 209 0.53 16.87 5.08
N ASP A 210 1.76 17.23 5.48
CA ASP A 210 2.06 17.93 6.74
C ASP A 210 1.56 19.39 6.78
N GLY A 211 1.25 19.96 5.62
CA GLY A 211 0.90 21.38 5.47
C GLY A 211 -0.60 21.66 5.30
N GLN A 212 -0.87 22.84 4.74
CA GLN A 212 -2.21 23.34 4.40
C GLN A 212 -2.89 22.49 3.30
N ARG A 213 -3.96 22.99 2.68
CA ARG A 213 -4.67 22.28 1.60
C ARG A 213 -3.68 21.78 0.52
N PRO A 214 -3.66 20.48 0.18
CA PRO A 214 -2.66 19.92 -0.73
C PRO A 214 -2.83 20.46 -2.16
N PRO A 215 -1.79 21.07 -2.77
CA PRO A 215 -1.81 21.52 -4.16
C PRO A 215 -2.21 20.42 -5.16
N VAL A 216 -1.90 19.16 -4.85
CA VAL A 216 -2.21 18.01 -5.70
C VAL A 216 -3.70 17.83 -6.02
N LEU A 217 -4.61 18.35 -5.20
CA LEU A 217 -6.04 18.24 -5.46
C LEU A 217 -6.46 19.02 -6.72
N GLU A 218 -5.84 20.18 -6.95
CA GLU A 218 -6.06 20.97 -8.16
C GLU A 218 -5.42 20.29 -9.37
N ALA A 219 -4.21 19.73 -9.19
CA ALA A 219 -3.52 18.95 -10.21
C ALA A 219 -4.36 17.76 -10.73
N ILE A 220 -5.02 17.03 -9.82
CA ILE A 220 -5.91 15.91 -10.16
C ILE A 220 -7.16 16.40 -10.90
N ASN A 221 -7.74 17.52 -10.47
CA ASN A 221 -8.90 18.09 -11.17
C ASN A 221 -8.56 18.49 -12.61
N VAL A 222 -7.41 19.13 -12.81
CA VAL A 222 -6.94 19.58 -14.14
C VAL A 222 -6.56 18.39 -15.04
N SER A 223 -6.04 17.30 -14.48
CA SER A 223 -5.65 16.13 -15.28
C SER A 223 -6.86 15.38 -15.86
N GLY A 224 -8.06 15.58 -15.30
CA GLY A 224 -9.29 14.90 -15.71
C GLY A 224 -9.35 13.45 -15.25
N VAL A 225 -8.57 13.08 -14.24
CA VAL A 225 -8.61 11.74 -13.62
C VAL A 225 -10.02 11.49 -13.06
N PRO A 226 -10.72 10.42 -13.50
CA PRO A 226 -12.02 10.07 -12.94
C PRO A 226 -11.86 9.71 -11.46
N CYS A 227 -12.64 10.36 -10.60
CA CYS A 227 -12.74 10.06 -9.19
C CYS A 227 -13.97 10.79 -8.61
N PRO A 228 -14.53 10.31 -7.48
CA PRO A 228 -15.63 10.99 -6.83
C PRO A 228 -15.22 12.40 -6.41
N LYS A 229 -16.16 13.34 -6.53
CA LYS A 229 -15.96 14.73 -6.14
C LYS A 229 -16.85 15.08 -4.95
N THR A 230 -16.30 15.89 -4.05
CA THR A 230 -17.06 16.58 -3.00
C THR A 230 -17.98 17.64 -3.60
N ASP A 231 -18.92 18.16 -2.81
CA ASP A 231 -19.83 19.26 -3.21
C ASP A 231 -19.09 20.52 -3.71
N LYS A 232 -17.82 20.68 -3.31
CA LYS A 232 -16.94 21.79 -3.74
C LYS A 232 -16.19 21.49 -5.04
N GLY A 233 -16.50 20.40 -5.72
CA GLY A 233 -15.87 19.97 -6.96
C GLY A 233 -14.44 19.43 -6.80
N LEU A 234 -14.00 19.14 -5.57
CA LEU A 234 -12.66 18.58 -5.29
C LEU A 234 -12.69 17.06 -5.20
N PRO A 235 -11.62 16.37 -5.61
CA PRO A 235 -11.51 14.93 -5.41
C PRO A 235 -11.72 14.54 -3.94
N VAL A 236 -12.54 13.52 -3.70
CA VAL A 236 -12.64 12.89 -2.38
C VAL A 236 -11.28 12.31 -2.04
N HIS A 237 -10.68 12.79 -0.96
CA HIS A 237 -9.31 12.47 -0.60
C HIS A 237 -9.10 12.28 0.90
N PHE A 238 -8.09 11.48 1.23
CA PHE A 238 -7.65 11.23 2.58
C PHE A 238 -6.18 11.60 2.72
N LYS A 239 -5.83 12.32 3.78
CA LYS A 239 -4.44 12.70 4.05
C LYS A 239 -3.76 11.64 4.90
N PHE A 240 -2.56 11.25 4.49
CA PHE A 240 -1.69 10.36 5.24
C PHE A 240 -0.39 11.07 5.56
N ASN A 241 -0.13 11.19 6.86
CA ASN A 241 1.07 11.85 7.36
C ASN A 241 2.01 10.82 8.01
N ASN A 242 3.24 10.76 7.50
CA ASN A 242 4.28 9.83 7.96
C ASN A 242 5.46 10.55 8.64
N SER A 243 5.33 11.84 9.00
CA SER A 243 6.43 12.73 9.44
C SER A 243 7.09 12.40 10.79
N HIS A 244 6.95 11.17 11.29
CA HIS A 244 7.73 10.69 12.43
C HIS A 244 9.05 10.00 12.05
N LYS A 245 9.25 9.59 10.78
CA LYS A 245 10.53 8.99 10.35
C LYS A 245 11.72 9.97 10.38
N GLU A 246 11.48 11.29 10.36
CA GLU A 246 12.56 12.30 10.30
C GLU A 246 12.91 12.97 11.64
N LYS A 247 12.03 12.93 12.64
CA LYS A 247 12.30 13.63 13.92
C LYS A 247 13.42 12.98 14.75
N ASN A 248 13.74 11.71 14.52
CA ASN A 248 14.84 11.02 15.21
C ASN A 248 16.23 11.25 14.59
N LYS A 249 16.34 11.82 13.38
CA LYS A 249 17.66 12.18 12.81
C LYS A 249 18.16 13.56 13.28
N ARG A 250 17.26 14.46 13.69
CA ARG A 250 17.62 15.83 14.10
C ARG A 250 18.02 15.97 15.57
N ARG A 251 17.84 14.92 16.39
CA ARG A 251 18.25 14.96 17.82
C ARG A 251 19.66 14.43 18.09
N ASN A 252 20.27 13.69 17.15
CA ASN A 252 21.63 13.16 17.28
C ASN A 252 22.67 13.94 16.44
N GLY A 253 22.41 15.22 16.16
CA GLY A 253 23.25 16.07 15.32
C GLY A 253 23.46 17.46 15.91
N ASN A 254 23.66 17.56 17.21
CA ASN A 254 24.22 18.73 17.89
C ASN A 254 25.29 18.26 18.89
#